data_AF-A0A8B0SJ55-F1
#
_entry.id   AF-A0A8B0SJ55-F1
#
_cell.length_a   1.000
_cell.length_b   1.000
_cell.length_c   1.000
_cell.angle_alpha   90.00
_cell.angle_beta   90.00
_cell.angle_gamma   90.00
#
_symmetry.space_group_name_H-M   'P 1'
#
loop_
_entity.id
_entity.type
_entity.pdbx_description
1 polymer ?
#
loop_
_entity_poly.entity_id
_entity_poly.type
_entity_poly.pdbx_seq_one_letter_code
_entity_poly.pdbx_strand_id
1 'polypeptide(L)'
;MRRFDLQHFSHISTIATALVAVLALVIAVWQIKAAENIQREASAREAFKEYLKLAIDKPDFANAQPSDNKSAKSGYEWFVTYFLYSAEQIYTAYPDDPQWHKGLATEVCYHELYLSGEEYQTAVKLQHDPDFAVFVDAALKTCATP
;
A
#
# COMPACT_ATOMS: atom_id res chain seq x y z
N MET A 1 -59.83 -12.97 28.26
CA MET A 1 -59.00 -12.37 27.19
C MET A 1 -57.66 -11.90 27.77
N ARG A 2 -56.68 -12.79 27.99
CA ARG A 2 -55.37 -12.37 28.57
C ARG A 2 -54.18 -13.29 28.27
N ARG A 3 -54.40 -14.53 27.79
CA ARG A 3 -53.33 -15.47 27.43
C ARG A 3 -52.90 -15.41 25.95
N PHE A 4 -53.83 -15.04 25.05
CA PHE A 4 -53.55 -14.97 23.61
C PHE A 4 -52.62 -13.80 23.26
N ASP A 5 -52.82 -12.62 23.86
CA ASP A 5 -52.02 -11.43 23.58
C ASP A 5 -50.55 -11.60 24.01
N LEU A 6 -50.28 -12.25 25.15
CA LEU A 6 -48.92 -12.45 25.68
C LEU A 6 -48.04 -13.33 24.78
N GLN A 7 -48.62 -14.35 24.14
CA GLN A 7 -47.88 -15.20 23.20
C GLN A 7 -47.51 -14.44 21.93
N HIS A 8 -48.41 -13.61 21.41
CA HIS A 8 -48.14 -12.77 20.23
C HIS A 8 -47.04 -11.75 20.50
N PHE A 9 -47.05 -11.08 21.67
CA PHE A 9 -45.96 -10.19 22.09
C PHE A 9 -44.62 -10.92 22.26
N SER A 10 -44.62 -12.16 22.75
CA SER A 10 -43.39 -12.96 22.87
C SER A 10 -42.78 -13.28 21.51
N HIS A 11 -43.58 -13.69 20.53
CA HIS A 11 -43.09 -14.01 19.19
C HIS A 11 -42.55 -12.76 18.48
N ILE A 12 -43.22 -11.61 18.63
CA ILE A 12 -42.76 -10.33 18.08
C ILE A 12 -41.41 -9.95 18.69
N SER A 13 -41.24 -10.08 20.01
CA SER A 13 -39.97 -9.81 20.68
C SER A 13 -38.85 -10.72 20.18
N THR A 14 -39.11 -12.03 20.02
CA THR A 14 -38.10 -12.95 19.48
C THR A 14 -37.69 -12.61 18.06
N ILE A 15 -38.65 -12.27 17.19
CA ILE A 15 -38.36 -11.85 15.81
C ILE A 15 -37.57 -10.53 15.82
N ALA A 16 -37.96 -9.56 16.65
CA ALA A 16 -37.25 -8.29 16.79
C ALA A 16 -35.81 -8.50 17.28
N THR A 17 -35.58 -9.36 18.28
CA THR A 17 -34.24 -9.71 18.75
C THR A 17 -33.41 -10.39 17.66
N ALA A 18 -34.01 -11.31 16.89
CA ALA A 18 -33.31 -11.95 15.77
C ALA A 18 -32.90 -10.93 14.70
N LEU A 19 -33.78 -9.98 14.36
CA LEU A 19 -33.47 -8.89 13.43
C LEU A 19 -32.35 -7.98 13.95
N VAL A 20 -32.38 -7.62 15.23
CA VAL A 20 -31.32 -6.83 15.86
C VAL A 20 -29.99 -7.59 15.84
N ALA A 21 -30.00 -8.90 16.11
CA ALA A 21 -28.79 -9.72 16.06
C ALA A 21 -28.18 -9.78 14.65
N VAL A 22 -29.01 -9.92 13.61
CA VAL A 22 -28.56 -9.88 12.20
C VAL A 22 -27.98 -8.51 11.86
N LEU A 23 -28.64 -7.42 12.27
CA LEU A 23 -28.15 -6.06 12.04
C LEU A 23 -26.81 -5.81 12.75
N ALA A 24 -26.68 -6.26 14.00
CA ALA A 24 -25.43 -6.17 14.76
C ALA A 24 -24.29 -6.92 14.05
N LEU A 25 -24.56 -8.10 13.50
CA LEU A 25 -23.58 -8.86 12.73
C LEU A 25 -23.13 -8.12 11.45
N VAL A 26 -24.07 -7.54 10.70
CA VAL A 26 -23.76 -6.75 9.50
C VAL A 26 -22.88 -5.55 9.85
N ILE A 27 -23.21 -4.83 10.92
CA ILE A 27 -22.41 -3.69 11.40
C ILE A 27 -21.01 -4.14 11.81
N ALA A 28 -20.89 -5.25 12.55
CA ALA A 28 -19.59 -5.77 12.98
C ALA A 28 -18.69 -6.12 11.79
N VAL A 29 -19.24 -6.79 10.76
CA VAL A 29 -18.48 -7.11 9.54
C VAL A 29 -18.03 -5.86 8.81
N TRP A 30 -18.91 -4.85 8.72
CA TRP A 30 -18.55 -3.58 8.11
C TRP A 30 -17.45 -2.84 8.88
N GLN A 31 -17.54 -2.82 10.22
CA GLN A 31 -16.52 -2.21 11.09
C GLN A 31 -15.15 -2.87 10.93
N ILE A 32 -15.09 -4.21 10.86
CA ILE A 32 -13.83 -4.94 10.65
C ILE A 32 -13.20 -4.52 9.31
N LYS A 33 -13.98 -4.53 8.22
CA LYS A 33 -13.48 -4.15 6.90
C LYS A 33 -13.00 -2.69 6.85
N ALA A 34 -13.72 -1.78 7.50
CA ALA A 34 -13.32 -0.38 7.59
C ALA A 34 -12.03 -0.20 8.39
N ALA A 35 -11.89 -0.92 9.53
CA ALA A 35 -10.70 -0.89 10.36
C ALA A 35 -9.48 -1.47 9.64
N GLU A 36 -9.64 -2.58 8.93
CA GLU A 36 -8.57 -3.16 8.09
C GLU A 36 -8.08 -2.16 7.03
N ASN A 37 -9.00 -1.41 6.40
CA ASN A 37 -8.61 -0.41 5.41
C ASN A 37 -7.80 0.74 6.02
N ILE A 38 -8.29 1.30 7.13
CA ILE A 38 -7.59 2.36 7.87
C ILE A 38 -6.20 1.87 8.33
N GLN A 39 -6.11 0.63 8.80
CA GLN A 39 -4.85 0.05 9.24
C GLN A 39 -3.86 -0.14 8.09
N ARG A 40 -4.31 -0.61 6.92
CA ARG A 40 -3.47 -0.71 5.72
C ARG A 40 -2.94 0.66 5.29
N GLU A 41 -3.82 1.66 5.22
CA GLU A 41 -3.45 3.03 4.86
C GLU A 41 -2.43 3.64 5.84
N ALA A 42 -2.63 3.42 7.15
CA ALA A 42 -1.72 3.89 8.18
C ALA A 42 -0.35 3.20 8.09
N SER A 43 -0.34 1.88 7.88
CA SER A 43 0.89 1.09 7.70
C SER A 43 1.68 1.54 6.47
N ALA A 44 1.00 1.72 5.34
CA ALA A 44 1.63 2.18 4.10
C ALA A 44 2.26 3.57 4.26
N ARG A 45 1.55 4.50 4.91
CA ARG A 45 2.08 5.84 5.20
C ARG A 45 3.26 5.80 6.16
N GLU A 46 3.26 4.91 7.15
CA GLU A 46 4.39 4.78 8.07
C GLU A 46 5.64 4.27 7.33
N ALA A 47 5.51 3.19 6.56
CA ALA A 47 6.61 2.64 5.76
C ALA A 47 7.18 3.69 4.80
N PHE A 48 6.32 4.40 4.07
CA PHE A 48 6.76 5.45 3.16
C PHE A 48 7.43 6.63 3.90
N LYS A 49 6.94 7.00 5.09
CA LYS A 49 7.57 8.02 5.92
C LYS A 49 8.96 7.58 6.39
N GLU A 50 9.17 6.31 6.69
CA GLU A 50 10.50 5.78 7.03
C GLU A 50 11.45 5.81 5.83
N TYR A 51 10.99 5.45 4.63
CA TYR A 51 11.73 5.68 3.39
C TYR A 51 12.12 7.15 3.22
N LEU A 52 11.17 8.08 3.38
CA LEU A 52 11.45 9.51 3.26
C LEU A 52 12.48 10.01 4.28
N LYS A 53 12.45 9.50 5.52
CA LYS A 53 13.50 9.80 6.51
C LYS A 53 14.86 9.30 6.02
N LEU A 54 14.92 8.08 5.49
CA LEU A 54 16.16 7.54 4.93
C LEU A 54 16.64 8.36 3.72
N ALA A 55 15.74 8.83 2.87
CA ALA A 55 16.06 9.69 1.73
C ALA A 55 16.65 11.04 2.17
N ILE A 56 16.11 11.62 3.25
CA ILE A 56 16.67 12.83 3.88
C ILE A 56 18.06 12.56 4.47
N ASP A 57 18.26 11.42 5.13
CA ASP A 57 19.54 11.03 5.75
C ASP A 57 20.60 10.62 4.72
N LYS A 58 20.18 10.18 3.53
CA LYS A 58 21.01 9.70 2.43
C LYS A 58 20.67 10.43 1.11
N PRO A 59 20.86 11.74 1.02
CA PRO A 59 20.47 12.52 -0.15
C PRO A 59 21.22 12.11 -1.42
N ASP A 60 22.45 11.61 -1.30
CA ASP A 60 23.20 11.12 -2.46
C ASP A 60 22.53 9.89 -3.09
N PHE A 61 21.92 9.03 -2.27
CA PHE A 61 21.15 7.87 -2.75
C PHE A 61 19.81 8.31 -3.32
N ALA A 62 19.09 9.22 -2.65
CA ALA A 62 17.83 9.76 -3.15
C ALA A 62 17.97 10.44 -4.54
N ASN A 63 19.11 11.09 -4.79
CA ASN A 63 19.42 11.71 -6.09
C ASN A 63 20.09 10.74 -7.09
N ALA A 64 20.13 9.44 -6.79
CA ALA A 64 20.76 8.41 -7.62
C ALA A 64 22.19 8.75 -8.08
N GLN A 65 22.98 9.40 -7.23
CA GLN A 65 24.34 9.78 -7.60
C GLN A 65 25.22 8.53 -7.76
N PRO A 66 25.87 8.35 -8.92
CA PRO A 66 26.73 7.20 -9.14
C PRO A 66 27.93 7.24 -8.19
N SER A 67 28.26 6.08 -7.60
CA SER A 67 29.43 5.92 -6.75
C SER A 67 30.30 4.75 -7.23
N ASP A 68 31.60 4.95 -7.34
CA ASP A 68 32.55 3.88 -7.68
C ASP A 68 32.90 3.00 -6.47
N ASN A 69 32.49 3.39 -5.26
CA ASN A 69 32.68 2.61 -4.06
C ASN A 69 31.67 1.46 -3.99
N LYS A 70 32.16 0.20 -3.96
CA LYS A 70 31.31 -1.00 -3.87
C LYS A 70 30.33 -0.98 -2.69
N SER A 71 30.75 -0.49 -1.52
CA SER A 71 29.87 -0.40 -0.36
C SER A 71 28.77 0.64 -0.55
N ALA A 72 29.04 1.73 -1.28
CA ALA A 72 28.04 2.73 -1.61
C ALA A 72 27.05 2.21 -2.65
N LYS A 73 27.51 1.42 -3.63
CA LYS A 73 26.63 0.73 -4.60
C LYS A 73 25.64 -0.20 -3.90
N SER A 74 26.14 -1.08 -3.03
CA SER A 74 25.27 -1.98 -2.27
C SER A 74 24.32 -1.22 -1.34
N GLY A 75 24.79 -0.14 -0.70
CA GLY A 75 23.92 0.72 0.10
C GLY A 75 22.80 1.38 -0.71
N TYR A 76 23.08 1.77 -1.95
CA TYR A 76 22.10 2.31 -2.88
C TYR A 76 21.10 1.26 -3.37
N GLU A 77 21.53 0.03 -3.68
CA GLU A 77 20.64 -1.08 -4.02
C GLU A 77 19.61 -1.36 -2.91
N TRP A 78 20.06 -1.37 -1.65
CA TRP A 78 19.17 -1.51 -0.49
C TRP A 78 18.25 -0.31 -0.30
N PHE A 79 18.75 0.90 -0.60
CA PHE A 79 17.94 2.11 -0.57
C PHE A 79 16.77 2.02 -1.56
N VAL A 80 17.05 1.66 -2.82
CA VAL A 80 16.00 1.52 -3.85
C VAL A 80 15.07 0.36 -3.53
N THR A 81 15.58 -0.73 -2.96
CA THR A 81 14.74 -1.84 -2.49
C THR A 81 13.75 -1.38 -1.42
N TYR A 82 14.20 -0.58 -0.44
CA TYR A 82 13.31 -0.04 0.60
C TYR A 82 12.29 0.96 0.04
N PHE A 83 12.70 1.78 -0.93
CA PHE A 83 11.77 2.61 -1.70
C PHE A 83 10.66 1.75 -2.32
N LEU A 84 11.02 0.70 -3.07
CA LEU A 84 10.06 -0.14 -3.80
C LEU A 84 9.06 -0.83 -2.86
N TYR A 85 9.52 -1.42 -1.74
CA TYR A 85 8.63 -2.03 -0.74
C TYR A 85 7.67 -1.02 -0.09
N SER A 86 8.14 0.22 0.11
CA SER A 86 7.30 1.28 0.68
C SER A 86 6.31 1.82 -0.35
N ALA A 87 6.75 1.96 -1.60
CA ALA A 87 5.96 2.42 -2.73
C ALA A 87 4.84 1.42 -3.09
N GLU A 88 5.13 0.12 -3.07
CA GLU A 88 4.16 -0.94 -3.31
C GLU A 88 3.00 -0.90 -2.29
N GLN A 89 3.33 -0.67 -1.02
CA GLN A 89 2.31 -0.52 0.03
C GLN A 89 1.42 0.69 -0.21
N ILE A 90 2.00 1.83 -0.64
CA ILE A 90 1.22 3.01 -1.01
C ILE A 90 0.35 2.73 -2.23
N TYR A 91 0.90 2.13 -3.28
CA TYR A 91 0.18 1.76 -4.50
C TYR A 91 -1.02 0.86 -4.19
N THR A 92 -0.82 -0.15 -3.34
CA THR A 92 -1.86 -1.10 -2.95
C THR A 92 -2.90 -0.47 -2.02
N ALA A 93 -2.50 0.44 -1.13
CA ALA A 93 -3.42 1.11 -0.20
C ALA A 93 -4.25 2.21 -0.87
N TYR A 94 -3.77 2.81 -1.96
CA TYR A 94 -4.41 3.91 -2.66
C TYR A 94 -4.56 3.65 -4.18
N PRO A 95 -5.23 2.55 -4.59
CA PRO A 95 -5.28 2.12 -5.99
C PRO A 95 -5.97 3.10 -6.95
N ASP A 96 -6.83 3.97 -6.42
CA ASP A 96 -7.60 4.95 -7.19
C ASP A 96 -7.10 6.40 -7.01
N ASP A 97 -5.91 6.61 -6.42
CA ASP A 97 -5.35 7.94 -6.17
C ASP A 97 -4.26 8.31 -7.20
N PRO A 98 -4.59 9.12 -8.23
CA PRO A 98 -3.63 9.45 -9.28
C PRO A 98 -2.47 10.33 -8.79
N GLN A 99 -2.62 11.03 -7.66
CA GLN A 99 -1.59 11.90 -7.09
C GLN A 99 -0.52 11.04 -6.42
N TRP A 100 -0.92 10.00 -5.69
CA TRP A 100 0.02 8.99 -5.19
C TRP A 100 0.75 8.30 -6.34
N HIS A 101 0.03 7.83 -7.36
CA HIS A 101 0.65 7.18 -8.52
C HIS A 101 1.64 8.10 -9.24
N LYS A 102 1.30 9.38 -9.43
CA LYS A 102 2.22 10.35 -10.03
C LYS A 102 3.46 10.59 -9.17
N GLY A 103 3.30 10.69 -7.86
CA GLY A 103 4.41 10.85 -6.92
C GLY A 103 5.36 9.65 -6.97
N LEU A 104 4.82 8.44 -6.88
CA LEU A 104 5.62 7.21 -6.98
C LEU A 104 6.33 7.09 -8.34
N ALA A 105 5.66 7.43 -9.44
CA ALA A 105 6.27 7.42 -10.77
C ALA A 105 7.44 8.43 -10.87
N THR A 106 7.34 9.57 -10.18
CA THR A 106 8.42 10.55 -10.14
C THR A 106 9.63 10.00 -9.38
N GLU A 107 9.41 9.36 -8.24
CA GLU A 107 10.47 8.68 -7.46
C GLU A 107 11.13 7.54 -8.26
N VAL A 108 10.33 6.75 -9.00
CA VAL A 108 10.83 5.72 -9.93
C VAL A 108 11.81 6.33 -10.94
N CYS A 109 11.50 7.51 -11.49
CA CYS A 109 12.36 8.15 -12.48
C CYS A 109 13.71 8.63 -11.94
N TYR A 110 13.80 9.01 -10.66
CA TYR A 110 15.12 9.27 -10.05
C TYR A 110 16.03 8.04 -10.10
N HIS A 111 15.44 6.84 -9.99
CA HIS A 111 16.18 5.58 -9.95
C HIS A 111 16.19 4.82 -11.28
N GLU A 112 15.83 5.48 -12.39
CA GLU A 112 15.65 4.86 -13.72
C GLU A 112 16.85 3.99 -14.13
N LEU A 113 18.08 4.48 -13.93
CA LEU A 113 19.29 3.76 -14.34
C LEU A 113 19.43 2.39 -13.67
N TYR A 114 19.09 2.29 -12.39
CA TYR A 114 19.15 1.02 -11.65
C TYR A 114 17.95 0.14 -11.96
N LEU A 115 16.75 0.73 -12.01
CA LEU A 115 15.51 0.01 -12.31
C LEU A 115 15.45 -0.48 -13.77
N SER A 116 16.22 0.11 -14.67
CA SER A 116 16.39 -0.40 -16.04
C SER A 116 17.51 -1.45 -16.14
N GLY A 117 18.27 -1.66 -15.06
CA GLY A 117 19.38 -2.60 -14.99
C GLY A 117 18.96 -4.06 -14.87
N GLU A 118 19.88 -4.95 -15.21
CA GLU A 118 19.66 -6.41 -15.22
C GLU A 118 19.26 -6.97 -13.85
N GLU A 119 19.91 -6.50 -12.79
CA GLU A 119 19.64 -6.95 -11.42
C GLU A 119 18.19 -6.74 -11.03
N TYR A 120 17.67 -5.52 -11.24
CA TYR A 120 16.26 -5.25 -10.95
C TYR A 120 15.34 -6.10 -11.84
N GLN A 121 15.58 -6.08 -13.16
CA GLN A 121 14.68 -6.69 -14.13
C GLN A 121 14.57 -8.22 -14.00
N THR A 122 15.61 -8.89 -13.50
CA THR A 122 15.67 -10.35 -13.42
C THR A 122 15.42 -10.93 -12.03
N ALA A 123 15.67 -10.16 -10.96
CA ALA A 123 15.59 -10.68 -9.60
C ALA A 123 14.71 -9.83 -8.67
N VAL A 124 14.96 -8.52 -8.55
CA VAL A 124 14.26 -7.67 -7.57
C VAL A 124 12.80 -7.48 -7.95
N LYS A 125 12.51 -7.24 -9.22
CA LYS A 125 11.15 -7.07 -9.73
C LYS A 125 10.23 -8.24 -9.41
N LEU A 126 10.75 -9.46 -9.40
CA LEU A 126 9.99 -10.69 -9.11
C LEU A 126 9.57 -10.82 -7.63
N GLN A 127 10.09 -9.96 -6.76
CA GLN A 127 9.74 -9.94 -5.33
C GLN A 127 8.47 -9.13 -5.05
N HIS A 128 7.99 -8.37 -6.03
CA HIS A 128 6.86 -7.46 -5.90
C HIS A 128 5.59 -8.03 -6.56
N ASP A 129 4.45 -7.49 -6.15
CA ASP A 129 3.16 -7.74 -6.77
C ASP A 129 3.21 -7.43 -8.28
N PRO A 130 2.64 -8.30 -9.14
CA PRO A 130 2.68 -8.12 -10.59
C PRO A 130 2.11 -6.78 -11.08
N ASP A 131 1.04 -6.28 -10.46
CA ASP A 131 0.41 -5.03 -10.89
C ASP A 131 1.30 -3.83 -10.54
N PHE A 132 1.94 -3.86 -9.37
CA PHE A 132 2.94 -2.86 -9.00
C PHE A 132 4.17 -2.92 -9.92
N ALA A 133 4.67 -4.11 -10.25
CA ALA A 133 5.80 -4.27 -11.18
C ALA A 133 5.48 -3.72 -12.57
N VAL A 134 4.25 -3.93 -13.07
CA VAL A 134 3.77 -3.33 -14.33
C VAL A 134 3.68 -1.81 -14.23
N PHE A 135 3.23 -1.28 -13.08
CA PHE A 135 3.24 0.15 -12.82
C PHE A 135 4.64 0.75 -12.88
N VAL A 136 5.65 0.12 -12.26
CA VAL A 136 7.04 0.59 -12.30
C VAL A 136 7.57 0.58 -13.74
N ASP A 137 7.36 -0.49 -14.50
CA ASP A 137 7.73 -0.55 -15.92
C ASP A 137 7.07 0.55 -16.76
N ALA A 138 5.80 0.85 -16.48
CA ALA A 138 5.07 1.90 -17.16
C ALA A 138 5.64 3.28 -16.82
N ALA A 139 5.94 3.52 -15.55
CA ALA A 139 6.57 4.75 -15.09
C ALA A 139 7.94 4.97 -15.76
N LEU A 140 8.80 3.94 -15.82
CA LEU A 140 10.11 4.00 -16.49
C LEU A 140 10.01 4.45 -17.96
N LYS A 141 9.00 3.98 -18.69
CA LYS A 141 8.77 4.39 -20.09
C LYS A 141 8.37 5.86 -20.26
N THR A 142 7.90 6.49 -19.18
CA THR A 142 7.42 7.88 -19.17
C THR A 142 8.37 8.84 -18.49
N CYS A 143 9.51 8.35 -18.00
CA CYS A 143 10.54 9.22 -17.45
C CYS A 143 10.99 10.20 -18.53
N ALA A 144 10.90 11.49 -18.23
CA ALA A 144 11.53 12.49 -19.06
C ALA A 144 13.03 12.26 -18.94
N THR A 145 13.71 11.98 -20.05
CA THR A 145 15.18 12.06 -20.09
C THR A 145 15.59 13.40 -19.47
N PRO A 146 16.56 13.40 -18.54
CA PRO A 146 16.94 14.59 -17.78
C PRO A 146 17.31 15.79 -18.66
#